data_AF-A0A9N9FEZ9-F1
#
_entry.id   AF-A0A9N9FEZ9-F1
#
_cell.length_a   1.000
_cell.length_b   1.000
_cell.length_c   1.000
_cell.angle_alpha   90.00
_cell.angle_beta   90.00
_cell.angle_gamma   90.00
#
_symmetry.space_group_name_H-M   'P 1'
#
loop_
_entity.id
_entity.type
_entity.pdbx_description
1 polymer ?
#
loop_
_entity_poly.entity_id
_entity_poly.type
_entity_poly.pdbx_seq_one_letter_code
_entity_poly.pdbx_strand_id
1 'polypeptide(L)'
;MLKLKITVGSSYDPSTHSIFLPNDDANPFFIDTEYFTGRICIRVKDFQGVTPPGKKKLSLSPYFDGNNYQYSIQIQGRFKGNKWTADDILFGNDFDRKIDLPAISWLGLRIMKWVDPCLEADIYSDIPWAYSPLLFTINSARAIQDSNENNDLPPWPSPNGEHIKEDIIYDPNFGSPVSTDATSRKQYFSSKESRVNFKITENQVWDLDFFNSYIDFNKIAVKLPGLEIGILQYWDGQTRDSSVVFFVILFQLVEVNNEINEKNFIENNDKLMPEGIKMEKNALSTPITDKLRQNYQGNLTPKSTARWASVKSPSSKNHLTPSVAPPSESNIPSGDERTSEDDEFDYELSAVD
;
A
#
# COMPACT_ATOMS: atom_id res chain seq x y z
N MET A 1 27.62 11.80 0.60
CA MET A 1 26.34 12.55 0.77
C MET A 1 25.20 11.56 0.64
N LEU A 2 24.12 11.70 1.44
CA LEU A 2 22.96 10.81 1.32
C LEU A 2 22.13 11.13 0.08
N LYS A 3 21.69 10.08 -0.61
CA LYS A 3 20.81 10.17 -1.78
C LYS A 3 19.69 9.16 -1.66
N LEU A 4 18.48 9.57 -2.04
CA LEU A 4 17.32 8.68 -2.11
C LEU A 4 17.52 7.61 -3.20
N LYS A 5 17.46 6.35 -2.84
CA LYS A 5 17.35 5.19 -3.73
C LYS A 5 15.92 4.66 -3.59
N ILE A 6 15.25 4.46 -4.72
CA ILE A 6 13.93 3.84 -4.77
C ILE A 6 14.07 2.50 -5.47
N THR A 7 13.50 1.46 -4.87
CA THR A 7 13.41 0.13 -5.51
C THR A 7 12.00 -0.39 -5.45
N VAL A 8 11.60 -1.18 -6.46
CA VAL A 8 10.26 -1.74 -6.58
C VAL A 8 10.36 -3.23 -6.84
N GLY A 9 9.46 -4.02 -6.24
CA GLY A 9 9.37 -5.46 -6.42
C GLY A 9 8.02 -6.02 -6.02
N SER A 10 7.86 -7.34 -6.15
CA SER A 10 6.64 -8.10 -5.81
C SER A 10 6.75 -8.87 -4.50
N SER A 11 7.84 -8.72 -3.75
CA SER A 11 8.07 -9.41 -2.48
C SER A 11 8.66 -8.44 -1.46
N TYR A 12 8.76 -8.87 -0.21
CA TYR A 12 9.44 -8.08 0.83
C TYR A 12 10.96 -8.20 0.79
N ASP A 13 11.51 -9.14 0.02
CA ASP A 13 12.96 -9.34 -0.13
C ASP A 13 13.54 -8.25 -1.04
N PRO A 14 14.32 -7.28 -0.50
CA PRO A 14 14.87 -6.19 -1.29
C PRO A 14 15.87 -6.67 -2.35
N SER A 15 16.42 -7.89 -2.22
CA SER A 15 17.34 -8.46 -3.21
C SER A 15 16.64 -8.79 -4.54
N THR A 16 15.31 -8.99 -4.52
CA THR A 16 14.52 -9.24 -5.72
C THR A 16 14.02 -7.94 -6.38
N HIS A 17 14.32 -6.78 -5.80
CA HIS A 17 13.81 -5.50 -6.30
C HIS A 17 14.69 -4.92 -7.42
N SER A 18 14.06 -4.13 -8.28
CA SER A 18 14.76 -3.31 -9.28
C SER A 18 14.86 -1.86 -8.82
N ILE A 19 15.99 -1.20 -9.12
CA ILE A 19 16.12 0.25 -8.93
C ILE A 19 15.14 0.95 -9.87
N PHE A 20 14.32 1.83 -9.32
CA PHE A 20 13.34 2.61 -10.06
C PHE A 20 13.91 3.99 -10.42
N LEU A 21 13.53 4.54 -11.59
CA LEU A 21 13.84 5.92 -11.97
C LEU A 21 12.59 6.79 -11.73
N PRO A 22 12.57 7.61 -10.66
CA PRO A 22 11.45 8.51 -10.41
C PRO A 22 11.25 9.51 -11.55
N ASN A 23 10.01 9.93 -11.74
CA ASN A 23 9.60 10.91 -12.75
C ASN A 23 9.75 10.45 -14.22
N ASP A 24 10.03 9.16 -14.48
CA ASP A 24 10.02 8.57 -15.84
C ASP A 24 8.61 8.13 -16.24
N ASP A 25 7.75 9.10 -16.52
CA ASP A 25 6.31 8.92 -16.78
C ASP A 25 6.01 7.99 -17.97
N ALA A 26 6.93 7.91 -18.93
CA ALA A 26 6.79 7.08 -20.12
C ALA A 26 7.13 5.59 -19.88
N ASN A 27 7.82 5.27 -18.78
CA ASN A 27 8.32 3.92 -18.51
C ASN A 27 7.93 3.46 -17.09
N PRO A 28 6.63 3.29 -16.78
CA PRO A 28 6.22 2.79 -15.49
C PRO A 28 6.72 1.35 -15.26
N PHE A 29 6.99 1.00 -14.00
CA PHE A 29 7.49 -0.32 -13.63
C PHE A 29 6.38 -1.36 -13.70
N PHE A 30 6.57 -2.40 -14.51
CA PHE A 30 5.60 -3.47 -14.68
C PHE A 30 5.80 -4.59 -13.65
N ILE A 31 4.70 -5.07 -13.07
CA ILE A 31 4.65 -6.20 -12.15
C ILE A 31 3.61 -7.18 -12.68
N ASP A 32 3.97 -8.45 -12.73
CA ASP A 32 3.03 -9.54 -12.97
C ASP A 32 3.33 -10.71 -12.04
N THR A 33 2.33 -11.12 -11.28
CA THR A 33 2.40 -12.13 -10.21
C THR A 33 1.15 -12.99 -10.24
N GLU A 34 0.99 -13.99 -9.37
CA GLU A 34 -0.26 -14.76 -9.29
C GLU A 34 -1.49 -13.88 -8.95
N TYR A 35 -1.30 -12.83 -8.14
CA TYR A 35 -2.41 -12.06 -7.55
C TYR A 35 -2.54 -10.63 -8.07
N PHE A 36 -1.60 -10.17 -8.89
CA PHE A 36 -1.59 -8.80 -9.40
C PHE A 36 -0.87 -8.70 -10.74
N THR A 37 -1.45 -7.95 -11.66
CA THR A 37 -0.77 -7.45 -12.86
C THR A 37 -0.94 -5.94 -12.91
N GLY A 38 0.15 -5.18 -13.01
CA GLY A 38 0.08 -3.73 -12.91
C GLY A 38 1.32 -2.98 -13.35
N ARG A 39 1.18 -1.67 -13.39
CA ARG A 39 2.21 -0.68 -13.68
C ARG A 39 2.29 0.31 -12.52
N ILE A 40 3.49 0.67 -12.09
CA ILE A 40 3.75 1.61 -11.00
C ILE A 40 4.63 2.73 -11.51
N CYS A 41 4.20 3.98 -11.34
CA CYS A 41 5.02 5.17 -11.53
C CYS A 41 5.17 5.92 -10.20
N ILE A 42 6.42 6.23 -9.84
CA ILE A 42 6.72 6.99 -8.62
C ILE A 42 7.30 8.34 -9.04
N ARG A 43 6.74 9.40 -8.48
CA ARG A 43 7.20 10.76 -8.69
C ARG A 43 7.69 11.33 -7.37
N VAL A 44 8.82 12.02 -7.43
CA VAL A 44 9.40 12.70 -6.26
C VAL A 44 9.80 14.09 -6.71
N LYS A 45 9.25 15.10 -6.01
CA LYS A 45 9.56 16.49 -6.29
C LYS A 45 11.03 16.77 -6.00
N ASP A 46 11.67 17.50 -6.90
CA ASP A 46 13.09 17.87 -6.82
C ASP A 46 14.01 16.65 -6.59
N PHE A 47 13.73 15.54 -7.27
CA PHE A 47 14.48 14.29 -7.09
C PHE A 47 15.97 14.47 -7.38
N GLN A 48 16.81 14.16 -6.40
CA GLN A 48 18.28 14.22 -6.52
C GLN A 48 18.99 12.88 -6.24
N GLY A 49 18.21 11.80 -6.21
CA GLY A 49 18.64 10.48 -5.75
C GLY A 49 19.48 9.65 -6.73
N VAL A 50 19.55 8.35 -6.43
CA VAL A 50 20.21 7.30 -7.22
C VAL A 50 19.32 6.89 -8.39
N THR A 51 19.92 6.72 -9.56
CA THR A 51 19.23 6.26 -10.78
C THR A 51 19.66 4.84 -11.15
N PRO A 52 18.87 4.13 -11.98
CA PRO A 52 19.33 2.90 -12.59
C PRO A 52 20.60 3.12 -13.43
N PRO A 53 21.48 2.10 -13.58
CA PRO A 53 22.69 2.22 -14.39
C PRO A 53 22.41 2.74 -15.81
N GLY A 54 23.20 3.72 -16.26
CA GLY A 54 23.08 4.31 -17.60
C GLY A 54 21.88 5.24 -17.80
N LYS A 55 21.01 5.42 -16.80
CA LYS A 55 19.87 6.35 -16.90
C LYS A 55 20.21 7.74 -16.38
N LYS A 56 19.79 8.76 -17.13
CA LYS A 56 19.86 10.16 -16.69
C LYS A 56 18.82 10.42 -15.61
N LYS A 57 19.18 11.27 -14.66
CA LYS A 57 18.28 11.73 -13.60
C LYS A 57 17.19 12.64 -14.18
N LEU A 58 15.97 12.43 -13.72
CA LEU A 58 14.79 13.27 -14.01
C LEU A 58 14.36 13.97 -12.72
N SER A 59 14.83 15.19 -12.50
CA SER A 59 14.58 15.93 -11.25
C SER A 59 13.22 16.63 -11.20
N LEU A 60 12.60 16.86 -12.36
CA LEU A 60 11.33 17.58 -12.49
C LEU A 60 10.27 16.63 -13.06
N SER A 61 9.01 16.89 -12.71
CA SER A 61 7.85 16.26 -13.32
C SER A 61 6.73 17.30 -13.44
N PRO A 62 6.03 17.37 -14.60
CA PRO A 62 4.86 18.23 -14.79
C PRO A 62 3.76 17.98 -13.75
N TYR A 63 3.75 16.79 -13.14
CA TYR A 63 2.81 16.41 -12.09
C TYR A 63 2.77 17.42 -10.93
N PHE A 64 3.89 18.06 -10.60
CA PHE A 64 3.98 18.99 -9.47
C PHE A 64 3.62 20.44 -9.83
N ASP A 65 3.28 20.73 -11.09
CA ASP A 65 2.94 22.07 -11.52
C ASP A 65 1.60 22.52 -10.90
N GLY A 66 1.57 23.74 -10.36
CA GLY A 66 0.36 24.33 -9.77
C GLY A 66 -0.10 23.73 -8.44
N ASN A 67 0.67 22.82 -7.83
CA ASN A 67 0.35 22.20 -6.54
C ASN A 67 1.56 22.11 -5.59
N ASN A 68 1.31 21.73 -4.34
CA ASN A 68 2.34 21.61 -3.31
C ASN A 68 2.68 20.15 -2.93
N TYR A 69 2.23 19.18 -3.72
CA TYR A 69 2.53 17.77 -3.48
C TYR A 69 4.04 17.54 -3.54
N GLN A 70 4.51 16.59 -2.74
CA GLN A 70 5.92 16.25 -2.63
C GLN A 70 6.26 14.96 -3.38
N TYR A 71 5.25 14.12 -3.61
CA TYR A 71 5.39 12.86 -4.31
C TYR A 71 4.05 12.43 -4.93
N SER A 72 4.11 11.42 -5.79
CA SER A 72 2.97 10.59 -6.20
C SER A 72 3.43 9.14 -6.34
N ILE A 73 2.59 8.21 -5.91
CA ILE A 73 2.68 6.78 -6.22
C ILE A 73 1.43 6.46 -7.02
N GLN A 74 1.60 6.35 -8.33
CA GLN A 74 0.52 6.07 -9.27
C GLN A 74 0.58 4.61 -9.69
N ILE A 75 -0.57 3.94 -9.65
CA ILE A 75 -0.70 2.52 -9.92
C ILE A 75 -1.79 2.34 -10.97
N GLN A 76 -1.54 1.54 -11.99
CA GLN A 76 -2.57 0.95 -12.83
C GLN A 76 -2.51 -0.56 -12.59
N GLY A 77 -3.59 -1.21 -12.18
CA GLY A 77 -3.49 -2.62 -11.86
C GLY A 77 -4.79 -3.39 -11.80
N ARG A 78 -4.67 -4.69 -12.02
CA ARG A 78 -5.72 -5.70 -11.94
C ARG A 78 -5.38 -6.66 -10.80
N PHE A 79 -6.31 -6.85 -9.88
CA PHE A 79 -6.19 -7.84 -8.80
C PHE A 79 -6.75 -9.19 -9.27
N LYS A 80 -5.95 -10.26 -9.17
CA LYS A 80 -6.22 -11.57 -9.77
C LYS A 80 -6.63 -12.64 -8.75
N GLY A 81 -7.43 -13.58 -9.18
CA GLY A 81 -7.99 -14.71 -8.44
C GLY A 81 -9.48 -14.58 -8.09
N ASN A 82 -10.16 -13.49 -8.48
CA ASN A 82 -11.59 -13.21 -8.23
C ASN A 82 -12.08 -13.52 -6.79
N LYS A 83 -11.19 -13.35 -5.80
CA LYS A 83 -11.41 -13.71 -4.40
C LYS A 83 -11.29 -12.53 -3.44
N TRP A 84 -11.14 -11.33 -3.99
CA TRP A 84 -10.83 -10.12 -3.23
C TRP A 84 -12.07 -9.27 -3.01
N THR A 85 -12.13 -8.67 -1.84
CA THR A 85 -13.02 -7.57 -1.48
C THR A 85 -12.19 -6.31 -1.27
N ALA A 86 -12.85 -5.15 -1.19
CA ALA A 86 -12.15 -3.92 -0.82
C ALA A 86 -11.59 -3.94 0.62
N ASP A 87 -12.04 -4.86 1.49
CA ASP A 87 -11.47 -5.04 2.84
C ASP A 87 -10.18 -5.89 2.81
N ASP A 88 -9.97 -6.67 1.75
CA ASP A 88 -8.85 -7.58 1.63
C ASP A 88 -7.57 -6.91 1.18
N ILE A 89 -7.64 -5.71 0.57
CA ILE A 89 -6.49 -5.05 -0.04
C ILE A 89 -6.13 -3.81 0.77
N LEU A 90 -5.00 -3.88 1.45
CA LEU A 90 -4.47 -2.77 2.25
C LEU A 90 -3.34 -2.08 1.48
N PHE A 91 -3.20 -0.78 1.71
CA PHE A 91 -2.04 -0.02 1.28
C PHE A 91 -1.56 0.85 2.43
N GLY A 92 -0.24 0.94 2.56
CA GLY A 92 0.36 1.64 3.67
C GLY A 92 1.84 1.40 3.73
N ASN A 93 2.39 1.62 4.91
CA ASN A 93 3.81 1.52 5.15
C ASN A 93 4.12 0.71 6.40
N ASP A 94 5.25 0.03 6.34
CA ASP A 94 5.83 -0.65 7.48
C ASP A 94 7.33 -0.42 7.54
N PHE A 95 7.87 -0.85 8.67
CA PHE A 95 9.21 -0.58 9.10
C PHE A 95 9.73 -1.80 9.84
N ASP A 96 10.94 -2.23 9.50
CA ASP A 96 11.51 -3.47 10.04
C ASP A 96 12.02 -3.30 11.48
N ARG A 97 12.05 -2.07 12.02
CA ARG A 97 12.48 -1.74 13.39
C ARG A 97 11.73 -0.54 13.98
N LYS A 98 11.66 -0.51 15.31
CA LYS A 98 11.08 0.58 16.10
C LYS A 98 11.53 1.96 15.61
N ILE A 99 10.58 2.89 15.52
CA ILE A 99 10.85 4.29 15.17
C ILE A 99 11.29 5.04 16.44
N ASP A 100 12.41 5.75 16.35
CA ASP A 100 12.80 6.74 17.35
C ASP A 100 11.93 8.00 17.20
N LEU A 101 10.77 7.92 17.84
CA LEU A 101 9.76 8.95 17.85
C LEU A 101 10.15 10.08 18.83
N PRO A 102 10.17 11.36 18.41
CA PRO A 102 10.27 12.47 19.34
C PRO A 102 9.20 12.38 20.44
N ALA A 103 9.43 13.01 21.60
CA ALA A 103 8.48 12.98 22.73
C ALA A 103 7.06 13.49 22.37
N ILE A 104 6.91 14.21 21.25
CA ILE A 104 5.64 14.74 20.73
C ILE A 104 4.94 13.84 19.70
N SER A 105 5.43 12.62 19.43
CA SER A 105 4.90 11.74 18.38
C SER A 105 3.46 11.24 18.58
N TRP A 106 2.91 11.34 19.79
CA TRP A 106 1.48 11.14 20.03
C TRP A 106 0.62 12.11 19.19
N LEU A 107 1.13 13.31 18.89
CA LEU A 107 0.49 14.29 18.02
C LEU A 107 0.51 13.83 16.56
N GLY A 108 1.59 13.18 16.14
CA GLY A 108 1.72 12.57 14.81
C GLY A 108 0.67 11.47 14.57
N LEU A 109 0.47 10.56 15.52
CA LEU A 109 -0.62 9.56 15.45
C LEU A 109 -1.99 10.19 15.33
N ARG A 110 -2.25 11.25 16.11
CA ARG A 110 -3.53 11.94 16.09
C ARG A 110 -3.77 12.64 14.75
N ILE A 111 -2.74 13.21 14.14
CA ILE A 111 -2.81 13.83 12.81
C ILE A 111 -3.02 12.75 11.74
N MET A 112 -2.29 11.62 11.81
CA MET A 112 -2.47 10.52 10.86
C MET A 112 -3.90 9.97 10.89
N LYS A 113 -4.48 9.75 12.08
CA LYS A 113 -5.88 9.31 12.22
C LYS A 113 -6.92 10.38 11.87
N TRP A 114 -6.55 11.66 11.96
CA TRP A 114 -7.42 12.75 11.51
C TRP A 114 -7.49 12.83 9.98
N VAL A 115 -6.37 12.58 9.29
CA VAL A 115 -6.29 12.54 7.83
C VAL A 115 -6.89 11.25 7.27
N ASP A 116 -6.59 10.11 7.89
CA ASP A 116 -7.08 8.79 7.52
C ASP A 116 -7.70 8.09 8.75
N PRO A 117 -9.02 8.22 8.96
CA PRO A 117 -9.70 7.57 10.08
C PRO A 117 -9.73 6.04 10.00
N CYS A 118 -9.47 5.46 8.83
CA CYS A 118 -9.39 4.00 8.66
C CYS A 118 -7.97 3.46 8.85
N LEU A 119 -7.00 4.34 9.11
CA LEU A 119 -5.62 3.96 9.37
C LEU A 119 -5.52 3.19 10.69
N GLU A 120 -5.18 1.93 10.56
CA GLU A 120 -4.68 1.13 11.66
C GLU A 120 -3.16 1.28 11.70
N ALA A 121 -2.61 1.44 12.90
CA ALA A 121 -1.18 1.59 13.06
C ALA A 121 -0.73 1.09 14.43
N ASP A 122 0.45 0.49 14.47
CA ASP A 122 1.21 0.27 15.70
C ASP A 122 2.62 0.83 15.50
N ILE A 123 2.76 2.13 15.78
CA ILE A 123 4.06 2.80 15.61
C ILE A 123 5.01 2.63 16.79
N TYR A 124 4.55 2.01 17.88
CA TYR A 124 5.33 1.81 19.10
C TYR A 124 5.93 0.41 19.20
N SER A 125 5.44 -0.53 18.38
CA SER A 125 6.01 -1.86 18.24
C SER A 125 7.47 -1.86 17.79
N ASP A 126 8.11 -3.00 17.96
CA ASP A 126 9.46 -3.23 17.44
C ASP A 126 9.49 -3.33 15.90
N ILE A 127 8.32 -3.49 15.26
CA ILE A 127 8.16 -3.60 13.79
C ILE A 127 7.01 -2.67 13.35
N PRO A 128 7.22 -1.34 13.41
CA PRO A 128 6.16 -0.36 13.22
C PRO A 128 5.44 -0.48 11.89
N TRP A 129 4.13 -0.26 11.90
CA TRP A 129 3.33 -0.28 10.68
C TRP A 129 2.16 0.69 10.75
N ALA A 130 1.69 1.11 9.58
CA ALA A 130 0.52 1.94 9.38
C ALA A 130 -0.14 1.55 8.05
N TYR A 131 -1.32 0.94 8.11
CA TYR A 131 -2.05 0.43 6.96
C TYR A 131 -3.51 0.88 6.98
N SER A 132 -4.04 1.14 5.80
CA SER A 132 -5.44 1.53 5.60
C SER A 132 -5.99 0.76 4.38
N PRO A 133 -7.31 0.52 4.30
CA PRO A 133 -7.91 -0.05 3.10
C PRO A 133 -7.56 0.78 1.86
N LEU A 134 -7.13 0.10 0.79
CA LEU A 134 -6.59 0.76 -0.41
C LEU A 134 -7.55 1.82 -0.97
N LEU A 135 -8.82 1.44 -1.19
CA LEU A 135 -9.82 2.35 -1.78
C LEU A 135 -10.27 3.47 -0.84
N PHE A 136 -9.87 3.44 0.44
CA PHE A 136 -10.06 4.56 1.35
C PHE A 136 -8.86 5.52 1.32
N THR A 137 -7.65 4.98 1.43
CA THR A 137 -6.45 5.80 1.64
C THR A 137 -5.99 6.56 0.39
N ILE A 138 -6.19 5.98 -0.80
CA ILE A 138 -5.84 6.58 -2.09
C ILE A 138 -6.55 7.92 -2.32
N ASN A 139 -5.83 8.91 -2.86
CA ASN A 139 -6.33 10.26 -3.09
C ASN A 139 -7.29 10.31 -4.28
N SER A 140 -6.92 9.72 -5.40
CA SER A 140 -7.76 9.63 -6.61
C SER A 140 -7.83 8.19 -7.10
N ALA A 141 -9.04 7.70 -7.41
CA ALA A 141 -9.24 6.36 -7.96
C ALA A 141 -10.17 6.38 -9.18
N ARG A 142 -9.90 5.49 -10.13
CA ARG A 142 -10.77 5.19 -11.26
C ARG A 142 -10.76 3.69 -11.50
N ALA A 143 -11.93 3.10 -11.68
CA ALA A 143 -12.08 1.71 -12.09
C ALA A 143 -12.51 1.66 -13.56
N ILE A 144 -11.72 0.99 -14.40
CA ILE A 144 -12.04 0.73 -15.80
C ILE A 144 -12.55 -0.71 -15.88
N GLN A 145 -13.74 -0.86 -16.44
CA GLN A 145 -14.25 -2.17 -16.81
C GLN A 145 -13.52 -2.65 -18.06
N ASP A 146 -12.69 -3.67 -17.91
CA ASP A 146 -11.89 -4.26 -18.98
C ASP A 146 -12.28 -5.72 -19.16
N SER A 147 -12.92 -6.02 -20.28
CA SER A 147 -13.33 -7.38 -20.66
C SER A 147 -12.20 -8.15 -21.37
N ASN A 148 -10.98 -7.62 -21.43
CA ASN A 148 -9.85 -8.32 -22.02
C ASN A 148 -9.40 -9.48 -21.11
N GLU A 149 -9.54 -10.71 -21.61
CA GLU A 149 -9.19 -11.93 -20.88
C GLU A 149 -7.68 -12.23 -20.89
N ASN A 150 -6.87 -11.54 -21.70
CA ASN A 150 -5.44 -11.84 -21.88
C ASN A 150 -4.52 -11.21 -20.81
N ASN A 151 -5.07 -10.72 -19.69
CA ASN A 151 -4.36 -9.97 -18.63
C ASN A 151 -3.63 -8.70 -19.09
N ASP A 152 -3.72 -8.32 -20.37
CA ASP A 152 -3.22 -7.04 -20.86
C ASP A 152 -3.87 -5.88 -20.10
N LEU A 153 -3.08 -4.86 -19.82
CA LEU A 153 -3.57 -3.63 -19.22
C LEU A 153 -3.93 -2.62 -20.32
N PRO A 154 -5.00 -1.83 -20.15
CA PRO A 154 -5.30 -0.70 -21.03
C PRO A 154 -4.12 0.27 -21.12
N PRO A 155 -4.14 1.24 -22.05
CA PRO A 155 -3.10 2.26 -22.11
C PRO A 155 -2.82 2.90 -20.75
N TRP A 156 -1.54 3.14 -20.47
CA TRP A 156 -1.12 3.82 -19.24
C TRP A 156 -1.75 5.22 -19.19
N PRO A 157 -2.43 5.61 -18.09
CA PRO A 157 -3.21 6.84 -18.03
C PRO A 157 -2.38 8.11 -17.87
N SER A 158 -1.08 7.99 -17.63
CA SER A 158 -0.22 9.13 -17.25
C SER A 158 1.13 9.15 -17.97
N PRO A 159 1.18 9.05 -19.32
CA PRO A 159 2.43 9.01 -20.07
C PRO A 159 3.26 10.31 -19.97
N ASN A 160 2.64 11.42 -19.54
CA ASN A 160 3.26 12.74 -19.39
C ASN A 160 3.12 13.32 -17.98
N GLY A 161 2.82 12.51 -16.98
CA GLY A 161 2.66 12.96 -15.59
C GLY A 161 1.27 13.52 -15.29
N GLU A 162 0.24 13.07 -16.01
CA GLU A 162 -1.16 13.39 -15.74
C GLU A 162 -1.64 12.83 -14.39
N HIS A 163 -2.40 13.64 -13.66
CA HIS A 163 -3.10 13.20 -12.45
C HIS A 163 -4.22 12.22 -12.80
N ILE A 164 -4.42 11.19 -11.97
CA ILE A 164 -5.65 10.39 -12.08
C ILE A 164 -6.84 11.26 -11.71
N LYS A 165 -7.80 11.34 -12.64
CA LYS A 165 -9.10 11.95 -12.39
C LYS A 165 -9.99 10.89 -11.75
N GLU A 166 -10.55 11.24 -10.60
CA GLU A 166 -11.56 10.41 -9.95
C GLU A 166 -12.71 10.13 -10.90
N ASP A 167 -13.25 8.92 -10.85
CA ASP A 167 -14.38 8.49 -11.68
C ASP A 167 -15.48 7.84 -10.83
N ILE A 168 -16.63 7.63 -11.44
CA ILE A 168 -17.75 6.94 -10.83
C ILE A 168 -17.37 5.47 -10.63
N ILE A 169 -17.46 5.00 -9.37
CA ILE A 169 -17.27 3.59 -9.05
C ILE A 169 -18.64 2.95 -8.93
N TYR A 170 -18.84 1.88 -9.69
CA TYR A 170 -20.02 1.04 -9.62
C TYR A 170 -19.72 -0.20 -8.80
N ASP A 171 -20.64 -0.58 -7.92
CA ASP A 171 -20.69 -1.93 -7.40
C ASP A 171 -21.69 -2.72 -8.26
N PRO A 172 -21.26 -3.82 -8.91
CA PRO A 172 -22.14 -4.61 -9.77
C PRO A 172 -23.36 -5.17 -9.03
N ASN A 173 -23.35 -5.24 -7.69
CA ASN A 173 -24.47 -5.77 -6.90
C ASN A 173 -25.60 -4.76 -6.66
N PHE A 174 -25.32 -3.45 -6.72
CA PHE A 174 -26.30 -2.42 -6.31
C PHE A 174 -27.02 -1.75 -7.50
N GLY A 175 -26.52 -1.90 -8.72
CA GLY A 175 -27.12 -1.26 -9.92
C GLY A 175 -27.03 0.27 -9.95
N SER A 176 -26.44 0.88 -8.91
CA SER A 176 -26.16 2.31 -8.79
C SER A 176 -24.68 2.55 -8.44
N PRO A 177 -24.13 3.73 -8.75
CA PRO A 177 -22.81 4.12 -8.27
C PRO A 177 -22.68 4.00 -6.75
N VAL A 178 -21.56 3.46 -6.26
CA VAL A 178 -21.19 3.56 -4.83
C VAL A 178 -20.47 4.86 -4.52
N SER A 179 -19.86 5.50 -5.52
CA SER A 179 -19.27 6.82 -5.40
C SER A 179 -19.24 7.56 -6.74
N THR A 180 -19.29 8.89 -6.68
CA THR A 180 -19.17 9.78 -7.84
C THR A 180 -17.99 10.74 -7.74
N ASP A 181 -17.34 10.78 -6.57
CA ASP A 181 -16.17 11.61 -6.28
C ASP A 181 -15.34 10.98 -5.14
N ALA A 182 -14.19 11.58 -4.85
CA ALA A 182 -13.25 11.07 -3.85
C ALA A 182 -13.86 11.10 -2.43
N THR A 183 -14.73 12.08 -2.14
CA THR A 183 -15.36 12.23 -0.83
C THR A 183 -16.34 11.10 -0.57
N SER A 184 -17.27 10.87 -1.50
CA SER A 184 -18.24 9.78 -1.45
C SER A 184 -17.57 8.41 -1.48
N ARG A 185 -16.50 8.24 -2.28
CA ARG A 185 -15.67 7.01 -2.27
C ARG A 185 -15.12 6.73 -0.88
N LYS A 186 -14.43 7.71 -0.30
CA LYS A 186 -13.84 7.59 1.05
C LYS A 186 -14.92 7.35 2.09
N GLN A 187 -16.05 8.02 2.01
CA GLN A 187 -17.17 7.79 2.92
C GLN A 187 -17.69 6.35 2.82
N TYR A 188 -17.93 5.83 1.62
CA TYR A 188 -18.40 4.47 1.41
C TYR A 188 -17.41 3.44 1.94
N PHE A 189 -16.13 3.54 1.54
CA PHE A 189 -15.08 2.62 1.96
C PHE A 189 -14.57 2.85 3.39
N SER A 190 -15.10 3.83 4.12
CA SER A 190 -14.82 3.97 5.57
C SER A 190 -15.50 2.86 6.39
N SER A 191 -16.63 2.34 5.89
CA SER A 191 -17.36 1.25 6.52
C SER A 191 -16.73 -0.10 6.18
N LYS A 192 -16.45 -0.90 7.22
CA LYS A 192 -15.98 -2.28 7.04
C LYS A 192 -17.01 -3.14 6.31
N GLU A 193 -18.29 -2.96 6.61
CA GLU A 193 -19.38 -3.70 5.96
C GLU A 193 -19.41 -3.44 4.45
N SER A 194 -19.34 -2.16 4.05
CA SER A 194 -19.25 -1.77 2.64
C SER A 194 -18.04 -2.40 1.96
N ARG A 195 -16.88 -2.40 2.62
CA ARG A 195 -15.64 -2.98 2.07
C ARG A 195 -15.72 -4.49 1.88
N VAL A 196 -16.33 -5.21 2.82
CA VAL A 196 -16.50 -6.68 2.74
C VAL A 196 -17.46 -7.06 1.62
N ASN A 197 -18.49 -6.24 1.39
CA ASN A 197 -19.50 -6.49 0.36
C ASN A 197 -19.03 -6.08 -1.05
N PHE A 198 -18.19 -5.06 -1.17
CA PHE A 198 -17.65 -4.60 -2.45
C PHE A 198 -16.60 -5.58 -3.00
N LYS A 199 -16.93 -6.29 -4.07
CA LYS A 199 -16.04 -7.25 -4.73
C LYS A 199 -15.07 -6.56 -5.68
N ILE A 200 -13.81 -6.98 -5.63
CA ILE A 200 -12.77 -6.61 -6.59
C ILE A 200 -12.59 -7.78 -7.54
N THR A 201 -12.85 -7.54 -8.82
CA THR A 201 -12.89 -8.57 -9.86
C THR A 201 -11.79 -8.36 -10.89
N GLU A 202 -11.39 -9.43 -11.57
CA GLU A 202 -10.33 -9.40 -12.59
C GLU A 202 -10.70 -8.56 -13.81
N ASN A 203 -11.97 -8.35 -14.07
CA ASN A 203 -12.43 -7.48 -15.15
C ASN A 203 -12.36 -5.98 -14.76
N GLN A 204 -11.84 -5.64 -13.58
CA GLN A 204 -11.59 -4.26 -13.17
C GLN A 204 -10.09 -3.95 -13.25
N VAL A 205 -9.75 -2.89 -13.99
CA VAL A 205 -8.43 -2.27 -13.94
C VAL A 205 -8.55 -0.97 -13.16
N TRP A 206 -7.77 -0.86 -12.10
CA TRP A 206 -7.76 0.26 -11.19
C TRP A 206 -6.61 1.21 -11.51
N ASP A 207 -6.94 2.45 -11.85
CA ASP A 207 -5.98 3.55 -11.85
C ASP A 207 -6.09 4.29 -10.51
N LEU A 208 -4.98 4.35 -9.77
CA LEU A 208 -4.91 4.84 -8.41
C LEU A 208 -3.76 5.84 -8.30
N ASP A 209 -3.95 6.88 -7.50
CA ASP A 209 -2.91 7.88 -7.25
C ASP A 209 -2.85 8.25 -5.76
N PHE A 210 -1.71 7.96 -5.14
CA PHE A 210 -1.42 8.29 -3.75
C PHE A 210 -0.42 9.43 -3.69
N PHE A 211 -0.84 10.59 -3.18
CA PHE A 211 -0.03 11.79 -3.14
C PHE A 211 -0.40 12.67 -1.95
N ASN A 212 0.59 13.33 -1.35
CA ASN A 212 0.34 14.40 -0.40
C ASN A 212 1.52 15.37 -0.31
N SER A 213 1.35 16.41 0.50
CA SER A 213 2.38 17.41 0.82
C SER A 213 3.06 17.15 2.17
N TYR A 214 2.66 16.09 2.87
CA TYR A 214 3.05 15.78 4.25
C TYR A 214 4.27 14.86 4.35
N ILE A 215 4.77 14.25 3.27
CA ILE A 215 5.95 13.39 3.31
C ILE A 215 6.97 13.87 2.28
N ASP A 216 8.23 14.02 2.71
CA ASP A 216 9.37 14.33 1.86
C ASP A 216 10.30 13.11 1.81
N PHE A 217 10.21 12.34 0.73
CA PHE A 217 11.04 11.14 0.55
C PHE A 217 12.52 11.47 0.33
N ASN A 218 12.87 12.66 -0.17
CA ASN A 218 14.29 13.03 -0.33
C ASN A 218 15.00 13.11 1.03
N LYS A 219 14.23 13.36 2.09
CA LYS A 219 14.72 13.42 3.47
C LYS A 219 14.20 12.27 4.35
N ILE A 220 13.27 11.46 3.87
CA ILE A 220 12.49 10.50 4.68
C ILE A 220 11.93 11.22 5.92
N ALA A 221 11.14 12.27 5.69
CA ALA A 221 10.61 13.13 6.74
C ALA A 221 9.12 13.41 6.57
N VAL A 222 8.41 13.58 7.69
CA VAL A 222 7.03 14.06 7.72
C VAL A 222 7.04 15.59 7.87
N LYS A 223 6.31 16.27 7.00
CA LYS A 223 6.04 17.70 7.00
C LYS A 223 4.66 17.97 7.59
N LEU A 224 4.64 18.62 8.74
CA LEU A 224 3.45 19.17 9.38
C LEU A 224 3.50 20.71 9.33
N PRO A 225 2.37 21.42 9.47
CA PRO A 225 2.37 22.88 9.52
C PRO A 225 3.33 23.42 10.60
N GLY A 226 4.44 24.03 10.18
CA GLY A 226 5.46 24.59 11.07
C GLY A 226 6.43 23.59 11.70
N LEU A 227 6.40 22.30 11.34
CA LEU A 227 7.26 21.26 11.91
C LEU A 227 7.66 20.21 10.86
N GLU A 228 8.95 19.87 10.77
CA GLU A 228 9.46 18.75 9.98
C GLU A 228 10.06 17.71 10.94
N ILE A 229 9.67 16.44 10.80
CA ILE A 229 10.13 15.32 11.63
C ILE A 229 10.79 14.29 10.73
N GLY A 230 12.11 14.11 10.85
CA GLY A 230 12.81 13.01 10.18
C GLY A 230 12.37 11.66 10.75
N ILE A 231 12.05 10.70 9.88
CA ILE A 231 11.80 9.30 10.25
C ILE A 231 13.14 8.56 10.09
N LEU A 232 13.85 8.36 11.21
CA LEU A 232 15.13 7.66 11.24
C LEU A 232 14.93 6.17 11.46
N GLN A 233 15.65 5.33 10.71
CA GLN A 233 15.63 3.87 10.88
C GLN A 233 16.95 3.16 10.58
N TYR A 234 17.03 1.91 11.07
CA TYR A 234 18.08 0.91 10.88
C TYR A 234 17.44 -0.41 10.40
N TRP A 235 18.15 -1.21 9.59
CA TRP A 235 17.63 -2.45 8.96
C TRP A 235 18.36 -3.72 9.43
N ASP A 236 17.63 -4.85 9.51
CA ASP A 236 18.09 -6.28 9.51
C ASP A 236 16.93 -7.33 9.43
N GLY A 237 15.67 -6.93 9.21
CA GLY A 237 14.57 -7.78 8.68
C GLY A 237 13.65 -8.54 9.66
N GLN A 238 12.33 -8.31 9.52
CA GLN A 238 11.18 -9.25 9.71
C GLN A 238 9.84 -8.53 9.43
N THR A 239 8.83 -9.22 8.86
CA THR A 239 7.57 -8.59 8.37
C THR A 239 6.31 -9.23 8.98
N ARG A 240 5.19 -8.47 8.98
CA ARG A 240 3.84 -8.92 9.39
C ARG A 240 3.28 -9.96 8.41
N ASP A 241 2.14 -10.63 8.71
CA ASP A 241 1.41 -11.54 7.80
C ASP A 241 1.41 -11.00 6.35
N SER A 242 2.34 -11.54 5.57
CA SER A 242 2.65 -11.18 4.18
C SER A 242 2.19 -12.30 3.25
N SER A 243 1.14 -13.04 3.65
CA SER A 243 0.67 -14.22 2.91
C SER A 243 0.37 -13.93 1.44
N VAL A 244 -0.05 -12.70 1.13
CA VAL A 244 -0.10 -12.17 -0.24
C VAL A 244 0.42 -10.74 -0.28
N VAL A 245 1.37 -10.51 -1.19
CA VAL A 245 1.98 -9.22 -1.50
C VAL A 245 1.66 -8.90 -2.95
N PHE A 246 1.05 -7.74 -3.20
CA PHE A 246 0.75 -7.30 -4.55
C PHE A 246 1.94 -6.54 -5.16
N PHE A 247 2.55 -5.65 -4.37
CA PHE A 247 3.78 -4.95 -4.71
C PHE A 247 4.41 -4.27 -3.48
N VAL A 248 5.71 -3.99 -3.56
CA VAL A 248 6.50 -3.30 -2.54
C VAL A 248 7.36 -2.21 -3.17
N ILE A 249 7.40 -1.05 -2.51
CA ILE A 249 8.22 0.10 -2.85
C ILE A 249 9.11 0.41 -1.65
N LEU A 250 10.42 0.45 -1.86
CA LEU A 250 11.38 0.78 -0.81
C LEU A 250 12.04 2.12 -1.11
N PHE A 251 11.91 3.07 -0.19
CA PHE A 251 12.59 4.36 -0.19
C PHE A 251 13.75 4.30 0.81
N GLN A 252 14.98 4.50 0.36
CA GLN A 252 16.17 4.38 1.21
C GLN A 252 17.13 5.54 0.98
N LEU A 253 17.63 6.17 2.05
CA LEU A 253 18.76 7.09 1.94
C LEU A 253 20.06 6.29 1.96
N VAL A 254 20.80 6.30 0.86
CA VAL A 254 22.09 5.60 0.76
C VAL A 254 23.23 6.58 0.67
N GLU A 255 24.39 6.20 1.20
CA GLU A 255 25.63 6.94 1.02
C GLU A 255 26.11 6.81 -0.43
N VAL A 256 26.31 7.96 -1.08
CA VAL A 256 26.99 8.03 -2.37
C VAL A 256 28.27 8.83 -2.17
N ASN A 257 29.40 8.15 -2.34
CA ASN A 257 30.73 8.76 -2.35
C ASN A 257 30.98 9.35 -3.73
N ASN A 258 31.29 10.65 -3.78
CA ASN A 258 31.46 11.40 -5.04
C ASN A 258 32.66 10.92 -5.90
N GLU A 259 33.49 10.00 -5.38
CA GLU A 259 34.64 9.43 -6.09
C GLU A 259 34.33 8.10 -6.81
N ILE A 260 33.12 7.55 -6.65
CA ILE A 260 32.74 6.23 -7.19
C ILE A 260 31.58 6.38 -8.19
N ASN A 261 31.73 7.28 -9.14
CA ASN A 261 31.02 7.16 -10.41
C ASN A 261 32.02 6.58 -11.41
N GLU A 262 32.12 5.24 -11.47
CA GLU A 262 32.23 4.47 -12.73
C GLU A 262 32.58 2.98 -12.55
N LYS A 263 33.05 2.47 -11.39
CA LYS A 263 33.53 1.06 -11.35
C LYS A 263 33.09 0.11 -10.20
N ASN A 264 32.64 0.56 -9.03
CA ASN A 264 32.58 -0.36 -7.87
C ASN A 264 31.17 -0.78 -7.38
N PHE A 265 30.14 -0.77 -8.24
CA PHE A 265 28.80 -1.23 -7.84
C PHE A 265 28.65 -2.77 -7.79
N ILE A 266 29.72 -3.54 -8.01
CA ILE A 266 29.65 -5.01 -8.18
C ILE A 266 30.01 -5.82 -6.92
N GLU A 267 30.71 -5.30 -5.91
CA GLU A 267 31.35 -6.20 -4.92
C GLU A 267 30.87 -6.18 -3.47
N ASN A 268 30.03 -5.25 -3.01
CA ASN A 268 29.75 -5.16 -1.57
C ASN A 268 28.32 -5.57 -1.19
N ASN A 269 28.00 -6.84 -1.39
CA ASN A 269 26.80 -7.47 -0.81
C ASN A 269 27.14 -8.55 0.23
N ASP A 270 28.31 -8.48 0.87
CA ASP A 270 28.60 -9.36 2.00
C ASP A 270 29.50 -8.70 3.05
N LYS A 271 29.09 -8.89 4.31
CA LYS A 271 29.77 -8.60 5.59
C LYS A 271 29.58 -7.18 6.16
N LEU A 272 28.88 -7.09 7.29
CA LEU A 272 29.51 -6.98 8.63
C LEU A 272 28.47 -6.74 9.75
N MET A 273 28.48 -7.63 10.75
CA MET A 273 27.97 -7.43 12.11
C MET A 273 29.08 -6.88 13.04
N PRO A 274 28.75 -6.34 14.24
CA PRO A 274 29.38 -5.13 14.77
C PRO A 274 30.32 -5.33 15.98
N GLU A 275 31.15 -4.31 16.27
CA GLU A 275 31.75 -4.10 17.60
C GLU A 275 31.43 -2.68 18.13
N GLY A 276 31.12 -2.61 19.41
CA GLY A 276 30.43 -1.49 20.06
C GLY A 276 31.31 -0.38 20.64
N ILE A 277 30.67 0.72 21.05
CA ILE A 277 31.32 1.81 21.79
C ILE A 277 30.40 2.32 22.93
N LYS A 278 31.05 2.57 24.08
CA LYS A 278 30.51 3.00 25.38
C LYS A 278 29.97 4.45 25.36
N MET A 279 28.95 4.72 26.17
CA MET A 279 28.37 6.04 26.44
C MET A 279 28.93 6.65 27.74
N GLU A 280 29.21 7.96 27.71
CA GLU A 280 29.45 8.79 28.90
C GLU A 280 28.31 9.81 29.10
N LYS A 281 28.00 10.12 30.36
CA LYS A 281 26.89 10.98 30.82
C LYS A 281 27.38 12.36 31.29
N ASN A 282 26.46 13.34 31.27
CA ASN A 282 26.36 14.62 32.02
C ASN A 282 26.37 15.87 31.09
N ALA A 283 25.63 16.97 31.31
CA ALA A 283 24.62 17.37 32.29
C ALA A 283 23.83 18.62 31.79
N LEU A 284 22.54 18.65 32.16
CA LEU A 284 21.67 19.72 32.69
C LEU A 284 21.53 21.16 32.10
N SER A 285 20.24 21.51 31.92
CA SER A 285 19.51 22.80 32.09
C SER A 285 19.61 23.96 31.08
N THR A 286 18.43 24.34 30.54
CA THR A 286 17.97 25.72 30.21
C THR A 286 16.50 25.67 29.68
N PRO A 287 15.72 26.78 29.73
CA PRO A 287 14.25 26.79 29.80
C PRO A 287 13.50 26.24 28.58
N ILE A 288 12.35 25.61 28.85
CA ILE A 288 11.62 24.69 27.97
C ILE A 288 10.92 25.36 26.76
N THR A 289 10.83 26.69 26.71
CA THR A 289 9.93 27.37 25.75
C THR A 289 10.60 27.89 24.48
N ASP A 290 11.93 28.06 24.43
CA ASP A 290 12.64 28.50 23.21
C ASP A 290 13.34 27.37 22.44
N LYS A 291 13.47 26.17 23.05
CA LYS A 291 14.04 24.98 22.38
C LYS A 291 13.10 24.32 21.35
N LEU A 292 11.81 24.63 21.39
CA LEU A 292 10.81 24.02 20.50
C LEU A 292 10.82 24.59 19.07
N ARG A 293 11.63 25.64 18.81
CA ARG A 293 11.84 26.21 17.46
C ARG A 293 13.11 25.73 16.76
N GLN A 294 13.93 24.89 17.41
CA GLN A 294 15.00 24.21 16.67
C GLN A 294 14.35 23.15 15.79
N ASN A 295 14.41 23.38 14.48
CA ASN A 295 14.16 22.37 13.45
C ASN A 295 14.75 21.05 13.95
N TYR A 296 13.89 20.05 14.22
CA TYR A 296 14.35 18.71 14.56
C TYR A 296 14.96 18.11 13.30
N GLN A 297 16.20 18.52 12.99
CA GLN A 297 17.06 17.86 12.03
C GLN A 297 17.51 16.58 12.70
N GLY A 298 16.64 15.56 12.74
CA GLY A 298 17.09 14.21 13.03
C GLY A 298 18.29 13.92 12.12
N ASN A 299 19.42 13.52 12.71
CA ASN A 299 20.64 13.22 11.96
C ASN A 299 20.34 12.07 10.99
N LEU A 300 19.96 12.39 9.75
CA LEU A 300 19.69 11.41 8.70
C LEU A 300 20.92 10.53 8.55
N THR A 301 20.71 9.21 8.62
CA THR A 301 21.77 8.24 8.45
C THR A 301 21.62 7.53 7.10
N PRO A 302 22.69 6.90 6.57
CA PRO A 302 22.65 6.07 5.36
C PRO A 302 21.80 4.79 5.49
N LYS A 303 21.12 4.63 6.63
CA LYS A 303 20.29 3.48 6.96
C LYS A 303 18.80 3.84 7.07
N SER A 304 18.44 5.13 6.98
CA SER A 304 17.05 5.57 6.96
C SER A 304 16.33 4.95 5.76
N THR A 305 15.30 4.16 6.07
CA THR A 305 14.53 3.40 5.08
C THR A 305 13.04 3.53 5.42
N ALA A 306 12.19 3.56 4.42
CA ALA A 306 10.74 3.50 4.58
C ALA A 306 10.15 2.65 3.45
N ARG A 307 9.27 1.71 3.79
CA ARG A 307 8.64 0.79 2.85
C ARG A 307 7.17 1.13 2.70
N TRP A 308 6.69 1.22 1.46
CA TRP A 308 5.27 1.19 1.14
C TRP A 308 4.93 -0.15 0.48
N ALA A 309 3.82 -0.76 0.86
CA ALA A 309 3.39 -2.01 0.26
C ALA A 309 1.87 -2.06 0.10
N SER A 310 1.44 -2.83 -0.90
CA SER A 310 0.06 -3.30 -1.00
C SER A 310 0.04 -4.78 -0.65
N VAL A 311 -0.75 -5.13 0.36
CA VAL A 311 -0.77 -6.47 0.97
C VAL A 311 -2.18 -6.92 1.30
N LYS A 312 -2.37 -8.24 1.47
CA LYS A 312 -3.63 -8.79 1.95
C LYS A 312 -3.88 -8.41 3.42
N SER A 313 -5.14 -8.06 3.75
CA SER A 313 -5.59 -7.80 5.12
C SER A 313 -5.52 -9.06 6.00
N PRO A 314 -4.87 -9.01 7.18
CA PRO A 314 -4.84 -10.14 8.11
C PRO A 314 -6.22 -10.48 8.72
N SER A 315 -7.18 -9.55 8.66
CA SER A 315 -8.54 -9.79 9.14
C SER A 315 -9.47 -10.42 8.09
N SER A 316 -8.95 -10.68 6.89
CA SER A 316 -9.65 -11.36 5.80
C SER A 316 -10.01 -12.79 6.20
N LYS A 317 -11.28 -13.05 6.51
CA LYS A 317 -11.80 -14.39 6.82
C LYS A 317 -12.16 -15.20 5.56
N ASN A 318 -11.48 -15.01 4.43
CA ASN A 318 -11.71 -15.88 3.28
C ASN A 318 -11.05 -17.25 3.55
N HIS A 319 -11.91 -18.18 3.96
CA HIS A 319 -11.65 -19.58 4.29
C HIS A 319 -10.72 -20.26 3.28
N LEU A 320 -9.48 -20.52 3.69
CA LEU A 320 -8.69 -21.61 3.13
C LEU A 320 -9.03 -22.88 3.92
N THR A 321 -10.06 -23.59 3.48
CA THR A 321 -10.21 -25.06 3.61
C THR A 321 -11.51 -25.48 2.92
N PRO A 322 -11.49 -26.37 1.92
CA PRO A 322 -12.68 -27.14 1.59
C PRO A 322 -12.93 -28.09 2.76
N SER A 323 -14.01 -27.89 3.50
CA SER A 323 -14.50 -28.89 4.44
C SER A 323 -14.97 -30.09 3.62
N VAL A 324 -14.11 -31.10 3.47
CA VAL A 324 -14.56 -32.44 3.10
C VAL A 324 -15.36 -32.95 4.29
N ALA A 325 -16.68 -32.82 4.22
CA ALA A 325 -17.56 -33.51 5.15
C ALA A 325 -17.36 -35.03 4.96
N PRO A 326 -17.13 -35.80 6.02
CA PRO A 326 -17.12 -37.25 5.91
C PRO A 326 -18.55 -37.72 5.59
N PRO A 327 -18.72 -38.82 4.84
CA PRO A 327 -20.05 -39.35 4.56
C PRO A 327 -20.71 -39.75 5.88
N SER A 328 -21.90 -39.20 6.13
CA SER A 328 -22.75 -39.62 7.24
C SER A 328 -23.24 -41.04 6.99
N GLU A 329 -22.72 -41.99 7.75
CA GLU A 329 -23.35 -43.30 7.94
C GLU A 329 -24.68 -43.11 8.69
N SER A 330 -25.80 -43.20 7.99
CA SER A 330 -27.10 -43.43 8.63
C SER A 330 -27.49 -44.90 8.46
N ASN A 331 -27.09 -45.71 9.44
CA ASN A 331 -27.72 -46.99 9.75
C ASN A 331 -29.11 -46.74 10.32
N ILE A 332 -30.18 -47.14 9.61
CA ILE A 332 -31.44 -47.55 10.22
C ILE A 332 -31.95 -48.81 9.49
N PRO A 333 -32.43 -49.85 10.19
CA PRO A 333 -32.72 -51.16 9.61
C PRO A 333 -34.09 -51.22 8.94
N SER A 334 -34.17 -52.13 7.98
CA SER A 334 -35.37 -52.68 7.34
C SER A 334 -36.41 -53.21 8.33
N GLY A 335 -37.68 -52.88 8.10
CA GLY A 335 -38.84 -53.48 8.77
C GLY A 335 -40.15 -53.25 8.01
N ASP A 336 -40.52 -54.30 7.26
CA ASP A 336 -41.81 -54.76 6.70
C ASP A 336 -43.09 -53.88 6.62
N GLU A 337 -43.62 -53.90 5.38
CA GLU A 337 -45.01 -54.15 4.94
C GLU A 337 -46.22 -53.73 5.79
N ARG A 338 -47.07 -52.83 5.23
CA ARG A 338 -48.43 -53.18 4.76
C ARG A 338 -49.17 -52.00 4.06
N THR A 339 -49.66 -52.33 2.87
CA THR A 339 -50.89 -51.92 2.15
C THR A 339 -51.90 -51.00 2.85
N SER A 340 -52.40 -49.95 2.17
CA SER A 340 -53.66 -49.95 1.37
C SER A 340 -54.21 -48.52 1.13
N GLU A 341 -54.66 -48.30 -0.12
CA GLU A 341 -55.84 -47.51 -0.55
C GLU A 341 -55.86 -45.97 -0.44
N ASP A 342 -55.89 -45.35 -1.63
CA ASP A 342 -56.90 -44.41 -2.14
C ASP A 342 -57.36 -43.25 -1.22
N ASP A 343 -57.09 -42.01 -1.66
CA ASP A 343 -58.19 -41.09 -1.95
C ASP A 343 -57.72 -39.88 -2.79
N GLU A 344 -58.44 -39.73 -3.88
CA GLU A 344 -58.42 -38.71 -4.93
C GLU A 344 -59.20 -37.48 -4.44
N PHE A 345 -58.66 -36.26 -4.55
CA PHE A 345 -59.49 -35.04 -4.61
C PHE A 345 -58.73 -33.88 -5.28
N ASP A 346 -59.13 -33.61 -6.52
CA ASP A 346 -58.97 -32.35 -7.24
C ASP A 346 -59.68 -31.21 -6.49
N TYR A 347 -59.13 -29.99 -6.54
CA TYR A 347 -59.93 -28.78 -6.70
C TYR A 347 -59.14 -27.65 -7.41
N GLU A 348 -59.78 -27.13 -8.45
CA GLU A 348 -59.38 -26.06 -9.34
C GLU A 348 -59.24 -24.66 -8.71
N LEU A 349 -58.37 -23.87 -9.35
CA LEU A 349 -58.45 -22.44 -9.71
C LEU A 349 -59.57 -21.56 -9.10
N SER A 350 -59.15 -20.40 -8.59
CA SER A 350 -59.77 -19.13 -8.97
C SER A 350 -58.80 -17.95 -8.78
N ALA A 351 -58.53 -17.22 -9.86
CA ALA A 351 -58.04 -15.85 -9.85
C ALA A 351 -59.23 -14.89 -9.65
N VAL A 352 -59.05 -13.81 -8.89
CA VAL A 352 -59.84 -12.58 -8.99
C VAL A 352 -58.97 -11.38 -8.55
N ASP A 353 -58.87 -10.42 -9.47
CA ASP A 353 -58.53 -8.99 -9.43
C ASP A 353 -57.17 -8.47 -8.89
#